data_AF-A0A1I2QP30-F1
#
_entry.id   AF-A0A1I2QP30-F1
#
_cell.length_a   1.000
_cell.length_b   1.000
_cell.length_c   1.000
_cell.angle_alpha   90.00
_cell.angle_beta   90.00
_cell.angle_gamma   90.00
#
_symmetry.space_group_name_H-M   'P 1'
#
loop_
_entity.id
_entity.type
_entity.pdbx_description
1 polymer ?
#
loop_
_entity_poly.entity_id
_entity_poly.type
_entity_poly.pdbx_seq_one_letter_code
_entity_poly.pdbx_strand_id
1 'polypeptide(L)'
;MPRWFRRRADSAPARGRGSGASEDVAHLTEFARTRRGVEGFVEPRTTVTETTLLLVADDGEWTRRRVPDAARAHEFANRLGIPSYDAQVVGYPQRMRAWNTRRAAAEKQAKSLGPTAPGEVG
;
A
#
# COMPACT_ATOMS: atom_id res chain seq x y z
N MET A 1 22.20 -8.55 30.20
CA MET A 1 21.85 -7.80 28.99
C MET A 1 20.48 -8.25 28.48
N PRO A 2 19.41 -7.46 28.55
CA PRO A 2 18.19 -7.75 27.79
C PRO A 2 18.23 -6.98 26.47
N ARG A 3 18.16 -7.74 25.37
CA ARG A 3 18.19 -7.26 24.00
C ARG A 3 16.86 -6.59 23.64
N TRP A 4 16.92 -5.34 23.20
CA TRP A 4 15.77 -4.58 22.72
C TRP A 4 15.13 -5.26 21.51
N PHE A 5 13.82 -5.50 21.58
CA PHE A 5 13.00 -5.81 20.41
C PHE A 5 12.98 -4.59 19.48
N ARG A 6 13.71 -4.67 18.36
CA ARG A 6 13.66 -3.66 17.29
C ARG A 6 12.42 -3.92 16.45
N ARG A 7 11.30 -3.27 16.79
CA ARG A 7 10.14 -3.17 15.91
C ARG A 7 10.55 -2.30 14.74
N ARG A 8 10.79 -2.88 13.56
CA ARG A 8 10.79 -2.13 12.30
C ARG A 8 9.34 -1.69 12.08
N ALA A 9 9.02 -0.51 12.57
CA ALA A 9 7.89 0.23 12.04
C ALA A 9 8.30 0.64 10.61
N ASP A 10 7.59 0.12 9.62
CA ASP A 10 7.61 0.70 8.27
C ASP A 10 6.85 2.03 8.36
N SER A 11 7.47 3.01 9.01
CA SER A 11 7.00 4.37 9.10
C SER A 11 7.60 5.11 7.93
N ALA A 12 6.88 5.12 6.81
CA ALA A 12 7.15 6.06 5.72
C ALA A 12 7.30 7.48 6.31
N PRO A 13 8.39 8.20 6.01
CA PRO A 13 8.69 9.46 6.67
C PRO A 13 7.59 10.50 6.35
N ALA A 14 7.05 11.12 7.39
CA ALA A 14 6.19 12.29 7.25
C ALA A 14 7.02 13.46 6.71
N ARG A 15 7.01 13.64 5.39
CA ARG A 15 7.62 14.78 4.71
C ARG A 15 6.53 15.73 4.22
N GLY A 16 6.53 16.94 4.80
CA GLY A 16 6.17 18.21 4.18
C GLY A 16 4.89 18.29 3.32
N ARG A 17 3.92 19.06 3.82
CA ARG A 17 2.59 19.41 3.28
C ARG A 17 2.53 20.03 1.86
N GLY A 18 3.64 20.04 1.10
CA GLY A 18 3.70 20.66 -0.24
C GLY A 18 4.18 19.72 -1.36
N SER A 19 5.24 18.95 -1.12
CA SER A 19 5.82 18.04 -2.14
C SER A 19 5.19 16.65 -2.11
N GLY A 20 4.96 16.11 -0.91
CA GLY A 20 4.46 14.74 -0.75
C GLY A 20 3.03 14.54 -1.26
N ALA A 21 2.15 15.55 -1.16
CA ALA A 21 0.77 15.43 -1.60
C ALA A 21 0.65 15.25 -3.13
N SER A 22 1.48 15.95 -3.91
CA SER A 22 1.49 15.80 -5.37
C SER A 22 2.09 14.46 -5.79
N GLU A 23 3.14 14.00 -5.10
CA GLU A 23 3.76 12.69 -5.32
C GLU A 23 2.77 11.55 -4.98
N ASP A 24 2.03 11.69 -3.89
CA ASP A 24 1.01 10.73 -3.46
C ASP A 24 -0.11 10.61 -4.49
N VAL A 25 -0.62 11.74 -5.00
CA VAL A 25 -1.65 11.76 -6.06
C VAL A 25 -1.11 11.14 -7.36
N ALA A 26 0.12 11.47 -7.75
CA ALA A 26 0.75 10.88 -8.93
C ALA A 26 0.91 9.36 -8.79
N HIS A 27 1.34 8.89 -7.62
CA HIS A 27 1.50 7.47 -7.34
C HIS A 27 0.17 6.71 -7.36
N LEU A 28 -0.87 7.25 -6.73
CA LEU A 28 -2.21 6.67 -6.77
C LEU A 28 -2.76 6.62 -8.19
N THR A 29 -2.54 7.68 -8.98
CA THR A 29 -2.99 7.77 -10.37
C THR A 29 -2.29 6.73 -11.23
N GLU A 30 -0.97 6.61 -11.09
CA GLU A 30 -0.17 5.62 -11.83
C GLU A 30 -0.60 4.19 -11.51
N PHE A 31 -0.81 3.89 -10.21
CA PHE A 31 -1.32 2.60 -9.79
C PHE A 31 -2.68 2.28 -10.43
N ALA A 32 -3.63 3.22 -10.35
CA ALA A 32 -4.96 3.04 -10.92
C ALA A 32 -4.96 2.86 -12.44
N ARG A 33 -4.01 3.48 -13.15
CA ARG A 33 -3.89 3.41 -14.62
C ARG A 33 -3.21 2.13 -15.11
N THR A 34 -2.30 1.57 -14.32
CA THR A 34 -1.49 0.42 -14.74
C THR A 34 -2.02 -0.92 -14.26
N ARG A 35 -2.93 -0.92 -13.27
CA ARG A 35 -3.57 -2.13 -12.75
C ARG A 35 -5.00 -2.22 -13.25
N ARG A 36 -5.53 -3.45 -13.32
CA ARG A 36 -6.94 -3.70 -13.68
C ARG A 36 -7.79 -3.88 -12.42
N GLY A 37 -9.09 -3.66 -12.58
CA GLY A 37 -10.09 -3.90 -11.53
C GLY A 37 -9.77 -3.22 -10.20
N VAL A 38 -9.19 -2.02 -10.24
CA VAL A 38 -8.77 -1.29 -9.04
C VAL A 38 -10.00 -0.79 -8.29
N GLU A 39 -10.04 -1.03 -6.99
CA GLU A 39 -11.05 -0.50 -6.07
C GLU A 39 -10.36 0.32 -4.96
N GLY A 40 -11.00 1.39 -4.52
CA GLY A 40 -10.54 2.25 -3.44
C GLY A 40 -11.17 1.93 -2.09
N PHE A 41 -10.36 1.93 -1.03
CA PHE A 41 -10.78 1.76 0.35
C PHE A 41 -10.29 2.95 1.16
N VAL A 42 -11.23 3.77 1.62
CA VAL A 42 -10.96 4.97 2.40
C VAL A 42 -10.85 4.59 3.87
N GLU A 43 -9.69 4.83 4.45
CA GLU A 43 -9.47 4.66 5.89
C GLU A 43 -9.67 6.03 6.56
N PRO A 44 -10.63 6.17 7.49
CA PRO A 44 -10.86 7.43 8.15
C PRO A 44 -9.69 7.82 9.07
N ARG A 45 -9.62 9.11 9.39
CA ARG A 45 -8.66 9.59 10.38
C ARG A 45 -8.96 8.93 11.74
N THR A 46 -7.91 8.52 12.44
CA THR A 46 -7.96 8.12 13.85
C THR A 46 -7.15 9.10 14.70
N THR A 47 -7.07 8.86 16.01
CA THR A 47 -6.21 9.64 16.92
C THR A 47 -4.74 9.65 16.51
N VAL A 48 -4.27 8.57 15.86
CA VAL A 48 -2.85 8.37 15.56
C VAL A 48 -2.54 8.21 14.07
N THR A 49 -3.56 8.21 13.21
CA THR A 49 -3.38 8.10 11.75
C THR A 49 -4.21 9.13 11.00
N GLU A 50 -3.61 9.74 9.98
CA GLU A 50 -4.32 10.58 9.02
C GLU A 50 -5.24 9.73 8.12
N THR A 51 -6.16 10.37 7.40
CA THR A 51 -6.99 9.70 6.39
C THR A 51 -6.11 9.17 5.27
N THR A 52 -6.35 7.94 4.85
CA THR A 52 -5.62 7.30 3.75
C THR A 52 -6.57 6.71 2.71
N LEU A 53 -6.10 6.66 1.47
CA LEU A 53 -6.72 5.89 0.39
C LEU A 53 -5.84 4.68 0.08
N LEU A 54 -6.41 3.50 0.24
CA LEU A 54 -5.85 2.22 -0.15
C LEU A 54 -6.47 1.81 -1.50
N LEU A 55 -5.64 1.65 -2.53
CA LEU A 55 -6.09 1.09 -3.81
C LEU A 55 -5.71 -0.39 -3.87
N VAL A 56 -6.64 -1.24 -4.29
CA VAL A 56 -6.44 -2.69 -4.42
C VAL A 56 -6.85 -3.16 -5.81
N ALA A 57 -5.89 -3.68 -6.58
CA ALA A 57 -6.07 -4.26 -7.90
C ALA A 57 -6.81 -5.61 -7.86
N ASP A 58 -7.18 -6.14 -9.02
CA ASP A 58 -7.93 -7.41 -9.16
C ASP A 58 -7.18 -8.63 -8.62
N ASP A 59 -5.85 -8.65 -8.72
CA ASP A 59 -4.99 -9.75 -8.25
C ASP A 59 -4.65 -9.67 -6.74
N GLY A 60 -5.00 -8.54 -6.12
CA GLY A 60 -4.75 -8.21 -4.72
C GLY A 60 -3.51 -7.34 -4.48
N GLU A 61 -2.76 -6.95 -5.51
CA GLU A 61 -1.73 -5.92 -5.36
C GLU A 61 -2.36 -4.64 -4.82
N TRP A 62 -1.65 -3.92 -3.95
CA TRP A 62 -2.19 -2.72 -3.34
C TRP A 62 -1.13 -1.65 -3.09
N THR A 63 -1.58 -0.40 -3.04
CA THR A 63 -0.80 0.74 -2.55
C THR A 63 -1.66 1.63 -1.65
N ARG A 64 -1.03 2.31 -0.69
CA ARG A 64 -1.71 3.21 0.25
C ARG A 64 -1.00 4.55 0.29
N ARG A 65 -1.76 5.65 0.24
CA ARG A 65 -1.23 7.02 0.38
C ARG A 65 -2.15 7.87 1.25
N ARG A 66 -1.60 8.96 1.77
CA ARG A 66 -2.38 9.92 2.58
C ARG A 66 -3.22 10.79 1.67
N VAL A 67 -4.37 11.20 2.20
CA VAL A 67 -5.30 12.09 1.53
C VAL A 67 -5.76 13.16 2.53
N PRO A 68 -6.19 14.34 2.06
CA PRO A 68 -6.65 15.40 2.95
C PRO A 68 -7.80 14.97 3.87
N ASP A 69 -8.78 14.29 3.29
CA ASP A 69 -10.01 13.83 3.93
C ASP A 69 -10.72 12.77 3.06
N ALA A 70 -11.77 12.16 3.62
CA ALA A 70 -12.51 11.08 2.97
C ALA A 70 -13.24 11.55 1.70
N ALA A 71 -13.79 12.77 1.70
CA ALA A 71 -14.50 13.30 0.54
C ALA A 71 -13.54 13.47 -0.65
N ARG A 72 -12.32 13.97 -0.41
CA ARG A 72 -11.28 14.06 -1.44
C ARG A 72 -10.81 12.71 -1.96
N ALA A 73 -10.81 11.67 -1.14
CA ALA A 73 -10.51 10.31 -1.60
C ALA A 73 -11.60 9.76 -2.54
N HIS A 74 -12.87 9.91 -2.16
CA HIS A 74 -14.00 9.51 -3.01
C HIS A 74 -14.05 10.32 -4.31
N GLU A 75 -13.81 11.64 -4.25
CA GLU A 75 -13.72 12.49 -5.43
C GLU A 75 -12.59 12.03 -6.37
N PHE A 76 -11.41 11.70 -5.81
CA PHE A 76 -10.29 11.17 -6.57
C PHE A 76 -10.65 9.85 -7.28
N ALA A 77 -11.26 8.90 -6.56
CA ALA A 77 -11.71 7.63 -7.12
C ALA A 77 -12.75 7.83 -8.24
N ASN A 78 -13.74 8.70 -8.01
CA ASN A 78 -14.78 9.03 -8.99
C ASN A 78 -14.20 9.62 -10.27
N ARG A 79 -13.20 10.53 -10.17
CA ARG A 79 -12.52 11.10 -11.36
C ARG A 79 -11.76 10.05 -12.18
N LEU A 80 -11.33 8.97 -11.55
CA LEU A 80 -10.66 7.85 -12.22
C LEU A 80 -11.64 6.75 -12.66
N GLY A 81 -12.93 6.89 -12.36
CA GLY A 81 -13.94 5.88 -12.69
C GLY A 81 -13.80 4.58 -11.90
N ILE A 82 -13.15 4.60 -10.73
CA ILE A 82 -13.00 3.42 -9.88
C ILE A 82 -13.96 3.48 -8.69
N PRO A 83 -14.57 2.34 -8.28
CA PRO A 83 -15.42 2.31 -7.10
C PRO A 83 -14.60 2.58 -5.84
N SER A 84 -15.22 3.18 -4.83
CA SER A 84 -14.59 3.41 -3.54
C SER A 84 -15.55 3.19 -2.37
N TYR A 85 -15.02 2.70 -1.25
CA TYR A 85 -15.78 2.33 -0.06
C TYR A 85 -15.10 2.80 1.22
N ASP A 86 -15.86 2.97 2.30
CA ASP A 86 -15.27 3.13 3.63
C ASP A 86 -14.77 1.78 4.15
N ALA A 87 -13.46 1.70 4.42
CA ALA A 87 -12.80 0.48 4.85
C ALA A 87 -13.32 -0.04 6.21
N GLN A 88 -13.80 0.84 7.09
CA GLN A 88 -14.36 0.43 8.38
C GLN A 88 -15.74 -0.21 8.25
N VAL A 89 -16.45 0.09 7.15
CA VAL A 89 -17.76 -0.47 6.86
C VAL A 89 -17.64 -1.83 6.16
N VAL A 90 -16.84 -1.90 5.10
CA VAL A 90 -16.77 -3.11 4.24
C VAL A 90 -15.60 -4.04 4.59
N GLY A 91 -14.61 -3.56 5.32
CA GLY A 91 -13.35 -4.29 5.58
C GLY A 91 -12.45 -4.37 4.34
N TYR A 92 -11.36 -5.14 4.46
CA TYR A 92 -10.39 -5.33 3.38
C TYR A 92 -10.69 -6.57 2.54
N PRO A 93 -10.52 -6.50 1.22
CA PRO A 93 -10.89 -7.59 0.32
C PRO A 93 -9.95 -8.79 0.49
N GLN A 94 -10.49 -10.01 0.34
CA GLN A 94 -9.73 -11.26 0.52
C GLN A 94 -8.52 -11.37 -0.43
N ARG A 95 -8.62 -10.82 -1.64
CA ARG A 95 -7.52 -10.80 -2.62
C ARG A 95 -6.27 -10.09 -2.09
N MET A 96 -6.43 -8.99 -1.35
CA MET A 96 -5.32 -8.26 -0.72
C MET A 96 -4.61 -9.13 0.33
N ARG A 97 -5.38 -9.89 1.12
CA ARG A 97 -4.83 -10.82 2.11
C ARG A 97 -4.05 -11.94 1.43
N ALA A 98 -4.62 -12.52 0.37
CA ALA A 98 -3.96 -13.57 -0.43
C ALA A 98 -2.67 -13.06 -1.09
N TRP A 99 -2.64 -11.81 -1.56
CA TRP A 99 -1.43 -11.17 -2.08
C TRP A 99 -0.33 -11.07 -1.03
N ASN A 100 -0.68 -10.59 0.18
CA ASN A 100 0.27 -10.48 1.28
C ASN A 100 0.86 -11.85 1.67
N THR A 101 0.05 -12.90 1.72
CA THR A 101 0.53 -14.27 1.97
C THR A 101 1.50 -14.74 0.89
N ARG A 102 1.19 -14.51 -0.39
CA ARG A 102 2.06 -14.86 -1.53
C ARG A 102 3.41 -14.12 -1.45
N ARG A 103 3.39 -12.80 -1.19
CA ARG A 103 4.59 -11.98 -1.05
C ARG A 103 5.46 -12.42 0.13
N ALA A 104 4.87 -12.65 1.30
CA ALA A 104 5.60 -13.13 2.47
C ALA A 104 6.24 -14.51 2.25
N ALA A 105 5.56 -15.41 1.52
CA ALA A 105 6.12 -16.71 1.16
C ALA A 105 7.29 -16.58 0.16
N ALA A 106 7.17 -15.69 -0.84
CA ALA A 106 8.23 -15.42 -1.81
C ALA A 106 9.48 -14.80 -1.14
N GLU A 107 9.29 -13.86 -0.21
CA GLU A 107 10.38 -13.25 0.56
C GLU A 107 11.13 -14.29 1.42
N LYS A 108 10.41 -15.20 2.06
CA LYS A 108 11.01 -16.30 2.83
C LYS A 108 11.84 -17.22 1.94
N GLN A 109 11.33 -17.58 0.76
CA GLN A 109 12.04 -18.42 -0.21
C GLN A 109 13.29 -17.74 -0.76
N ALA A 110 13.20 -16.46 -1.12
CA ALA A 110 14.36 -15.67 -1.56
C ALA A 110 15.44 -15.61 -0.48
N LYS A 111 15.05 -15.49 0.80
CA LYS A 111 15.99 -15.50 1.92
C LYS A 111 16.62 -16.88 2.15
N SER A 112 15.91 -17.98 1.91
CA SER A 112 16.46 -19.34 2.07
C SER A 112 17.42 -19.75 0.96
N LEU A 113 17.25 -19.20 -0.25
CA LEU A 113 18.12 -19.51 -1.39
C LEU A 113 19.50 -18.84 -1.31
N GLY A 114 19.67 -17.81 -0.46
CA GLY A 114 20.92 -17.04 -0.33
C GLY A 114 21.29 -16.30 -1.63
N PRO A 115 22.28 -15.39 -1.61
CA PRO A 115 22.86 -14.90 -2.85
C PRO A 115 23.59 -16.08 -3.52
N THR A 116 23.10 -16.55 -4.66
CA THR A 116 23.89 -17.41 -5.54
C THR A 116 25.16 -16.64 -5.88
N ALA A 117 26.31 -17.08 -5.34
CA ALA A 117 27.60 -16.53 -5.72
C ALA A 117 27.74 -16.67 -7.25
N PRO A 118 28.13 -15.62 -7.98
CA PRO A 118 28.47 -15.79 -9.39
C PRO A 118 29.62 -16.79 -9.45
N GLY A 119 29.37 -17.95 -10.06
CA GLY A 119 30.36 -19.00 -10.18
C GLY A 119 31.59 -18.47 -10.90
N GLU A 120 32.75 -18.57 -10.26
CA GLU A 120 34.04 -18.56 -10.95
C GLU A 120 34.02 -19.67 -12.00
N VAL A 121 33.91 -19.27 -13.25
CA VAL A 121 34.35 -20.09 -14.37
C VAL A 121 35.80 -19.71 -14.62
N GLY A 122 36.69 -20.65 -14.31
CA GLY A 122 38.12 -20.56 -14.61
C GLY A 122 38.43 -20.81 -16.08
#